data_AF-A0A814V040-F1
#
_entry.id   AF-A0A814V040-F1
#
_cell.length_a   1.000
_cell.length_b   1.000
_cell.length_c   1.000
_cell.angle_alpha   90.00
_cell.angle_beta   90.00
_cell.angle_gamma   90.00
#
_symmetry.space_group_name_H-M   'P 1'
#
loop_
_entity.id
_entity.type
_entity.pdbx_description
1 polymer ?
#
loop_
_entity_poly.entity_id
_entity_poly.type
_entity_poly.pdbx_seq_one_letter_code
_entity_poly.pdbx_strand_id
1 'polypeptide(L)'
;MRNENISFSKLKLTNNKQLPTSHPQNQMTLILNSMHKYMPRLNIVEVSSRSSDPTSSNKSNSAPKHTFTFPETQFIAVTAYQNTDVTHLKIDNNPFAKGFRDSSDNRNTYHSYSYGSPSSPYGTGNTTTLDYYGNTAYEHHQPYKKKRHN
;
A
#
# COMPACT_ATOMS: atom_id res chain seq x y z
N MET A 1 -1.72 -35.76 -2.42
CA MET A 1 -1.89 -34.71 -1.39
C MET A 1 -2.58 -33.53 -2.06
N ARG A 2 -3.53 -32.84 -1.42
CA ARG A 2 -4.13 -31.62 -1.99
C ARG A 2 -3.09 -30.51 -1.91
N ASN A 3 -2.73 -29.92 -3.05
CA ASN A 3 -1.85 -28.75 -3.12
C ASN A 3 -2.69 -27.50 -2.82
N GLU A 4 -2.95 -27.26 -1.54
CA GLU A 4 -3.58 -26.02 -1.09
C GLU A 4 -2.51 -24.94 -0.90
N ASN A 5 -2.72 -23.77 -1.50
CA ASN A 5 -1.80 -22.65 -1.36
C ASN A 5 -1.99 -21.97 -0.01
N ILE A 6 -0.89 -21.73 0.71
CA ILE A 6 -0.90 -20.89 1.91
C ILE A 6 -0.98 -19.42 1.46
N SER A 7 -2.07 -18.73 1.84
CA SER A 7 -2.30 -17.33 1.47
C SER A 7 -2.49 -16.45 2.69
N PHE A 8 -1.89 -15.25 2.63
CA PHE A 8 -1.99 -14.22 3.65
C PHE A 8 -2.86 -13.02 3.20
N SER A 9 -3.84 -13.24 2.32
CA SER A 9 -4.67 -12.18 1.72
C SER A 9 -5.48 -11.34 2.73
N LYS A 10 -5.63 -11.81 3.97
CA LYS A 10 -6.33 -11.10 5.05
C LYS A 10 -5.42 -10.21 5.90
N LEU A 11 -4.09 -10.27 5.72
CA LEU A 11 -3.15 -9.36 6.40
C LEU A 11 -3.42 -7.91 6.00
N LYS A 12 -3.50 -7.04 7.01
CA LYS A 12 -3.66 -5.61 6.83
C LYS A 12 -2.42 -4.89 7.33
N LEU A 13 -2.11 -3.76 6.70
CA LEU A 13 -1.05 -2.86 7.13
C LEU A 13 -1.69 -1.56 7.62
N THR A 14 -1.17 -0.99 8.70
CA THR A 14 -1.64 0.30 9.24
C THR A 14 -0.47 1.16 9.69
N ASN A 15 -0.66 2.48 9.68
CA ASN A 15 0.26 3.44 10.30
C ASN A 15 -0.21 3.87 11.70
N ASN A 16 -1.35 3.38 12.20
CA ASN A 16 -1.86 3.73 13.51
C ASN A 16 -1.13 2.96 14.61
N LYS A 17 -0.17 3.63 15.27
CA LYS A 17 0.64 3.08 16.36
C LYS A 17 -0.16 2.78 17.64
N GLN A 18 -1.33 3.37 17.77
CA GLN A 18 -2.21 3.20 18.93
C GLN A 18 -3.25 2.10 18.70
N LEU A 19 -3.24 1.44 17.53
CA LEU A 19 -4.19 0.37 17.26
C LEU A 19 -3.94 -0.80 18.21
N PRO A 20 -4.93 -1.21 19.02
CA PRO A 20 -4.75 -2.32 19.94
C PRO A 20 -4.75 -3.63 19.16
N THR A 21 -3.56 -4.19 18.94
CA THR A 21 -3.36 -5.46 18.19
C THR A 21 -3.85 -6.69 18.95
N SER A 22 -4.08 -6.56 20.25
CA SER A 22 -4.68 -7.61 21.09
C SER A 22 -6.17 -7.81 20.84
N HIS A 23 -6.86 -6.84 20.22
CA HIS A 23 -8.27 -7.00 19.88
C HIS A 23 -8.42 -8.03 18.74
N PRO A 24 -9.39 -8.97 18.81
CA PRO A 24 -9.56 -10.02 17.80
C PRO A 24 -9.67 -9.49 16.36
N GLN A 25 -10.30 -8.33 16.17
CA GLN A 25 -10.43 -7.66 14.86
C GLN A 25 -9.11 -7.14 14.29
N ASN A 26 -8.11 -6.91 15.13
CA ASN A 26 -6.81 -6.33 14.77
C ASN A 26 -5.67 -7.35 14.77
N GLN A 27 -5.93 -8.62 15.11
CA GLN A 27 -4.90 -9.66 15.22
C GLN A 27 -4.16 -9.91 13.90
N MET A 28 -4.80 -9.60 12.76
CA MET A 28 -4.24 -9.75 11.41
C MET A 28 -3.68 -8.43 10.85
N THR A 29 -3.49 -7.41 11.69
CA THR A 29 -3.02 -6.07 11.30
C THR A 29 -1.59 -5.83 11.78
N LEU A 30 -0.70 -5.47 10.86
CA LEU A 30 0.69 -5.10 11.15
C LEU A 30 0.83 -3.57 11.14
N ILE A 31 1.44 -3.03 12.19
CA ILE A 31 1.74 -1.60 12.30
C ILE A 31 3.10 -1.33 11.64
N LEU A 32 3.14 -0.47 10.64
CA LEU A 32 4.35 -0.04 9.94
C LEU A 32 4.54 1.47 10.05
N ASN A 33 5.78 1.92 10.02
CA ASN A 33 6.11 3.34 9.85
C ASN A 33 6.13 3.66 8.36
N SER A 34 5.48 4.76 7.96
CA SER A 34 5.56 5.27 6.60
C SER A 34 7.02 5.62 6.24
N MET A 35 7.36 5.56 4.96
CA MET A 35 8.68 5.85 4.38
C MET A 35 9.83 4.95 4.88
N HIS A 36 9.50 3.76 5.39
CA HIS A 36 10.51 2.77 5.78
C HIS A 36 10.45 1.55 4.87
N LYS A 37 11.64 0.99 4.57
CA LYS A 37 11.79 -0.26 3.81
C LYS A 37 11.60 -1.47 4.72
N TYR A 38 10.78 -2.41 4.27
CA TYR A 38 10.46 -3.64 4.98
C TYR A 38 10.74 -4.86 4.10
N MET A 39 11.03 -5.98 4.76
CA MET A 39 11.16 -7.30 4.13
C MET A 39 10.27 -8.30 4.89
N PRO A 40 9.22 -8.85 4.28
CA PRO A 40 8.44 -9.92 4.86
C PRO A 40 9.31 -11.14 5.23
N ARG A 41 8.98 -11.79 6.36
CA ARG A 41 9.65 -13.00 6.84
C ARG A 41 8.59 -14.05 7.18
N LEU A 42 8.67 -15.22 6.58
CA LEU A 42 7.84 -16.37 6.95
C LEU A 42 8.54 -17.17 8.03
N ASN A 43 7.88 -17.37 9.17
CA ASN A 43 8.38 -18.20 10.25
C ASN A 43 7.47 -19.42 10.40
N ILE A 44 8.04 -20.61 10.29
CA ILE A 44 7.36 -21.88 10.53
C ILE A 44 7.91 -22.42 11.86
N VAL A 45 7.03 -22.59 12.84
CA VAL A 45 7.37 -23.12 14.16
C VAL A 45 6.66 -24.45 14.31
N GLU A 46 7.43 -25.51 14.58
CA GLU A 46 6.85 -26.81 14.85
C GLU A 46 6.21 -26.81 16.25
N VAL A 47 4.95 -27.26 16.34
CA VAL A 47 4.23 -27.34 17.62
C VAL A 47 4.18 -28.80 18.05
N SER A 48 4.94 -29.18 19.07
CA SER A 48 4.87 -30.53 19.64
C SER A 48 3.58 -30.69 20.45
N SER A 49 2.77 -31.71 20.17
CA SER A 49 1.49 -31.97 20.84
C SER A 49 1.58 -32.49 22.29
N ARG A 50 2.72 -32.30 22.98
CA ARG A 50 3.11 -33.16 24.11
C ARG A 50 3.48 -32.42 25.40
N SER A 51 2.65 -31.45 25.78
CA SER A 51 2.70 -30.83 27.12
C SER A 51 1.34 -30.91 27.81
N SER A 52 0.90 -32.12 28.13
CA SER A 52 -0.13 -32.39 29.15
C SER A 52 0.50 -32.63 30.53
N ASP A 53 1.68 -32.06 30.78
CA ASP A 53 2.38 -32.17 32.05
C ASP A 53 2.60 -30.75 32.62
N PRO A 54 1.83 -30.34 33.66
CA PRO A 54 1.97 -29.04 34.30
C PRO A 54 3.31 -28.86 35.05
N THR A 55 4.15 -29.90 35.16
CA THR A 55 5.40 -29.87 35.93
C THR A 55 6.67 -29.75 35.08
N SER A 56 6.58 -29.82 33.75
CA SER A 56 7.73 -29.63 32.84
C SER A 56 7.97 -28.14 32.54
N SER A 57 8.19 -27.32 33.56
CA SER A 57 8.48 -25.88 33.43
C SER A 57 9.89 -25.55 32.91
N ASN A 58 10.68 -26.54 32.47
CA ASN A 58 12.08 -26.36 32.08
C ASN A 58 12.53 -27.07 30.79
N LYS A 59 11.62 -27.52 29.92
CA LYS A 59 12.01 -28.06 28.60
C LYS A 59 11.81 -27.03 27.50
N SER A 60 12.82 -26.17 27.42
CA SER A 60 13.32 -25.50 26.22
C SER A 60 12.29 -24.84 25.28
N ASN A 61 12.30 -23.51 25.28
CA ASN A 61 11.76 -22.62 24.25
C ASN A 61 12.41 -22.83 22.84
N SER A 62 12.81 -24.05 22.47
CA SER A 62 13.56 -24.40 21.24
C SER A 62 12.77 -25.30 20.28
N ALA A 63 11.45 -25.15 20.23
CA ALA A 63 10.70 -25.70 19.10
C ALA A 63 11.41 -25.33 17.78
N PRO A 64 11.70 -26.29 16.89
CA PRO A 64 12.36 -26.00 15.62
C PRO A 64 11.65 -24.86 14.89
N LYS A 65 12.41 -23.81 14.58
CA LYS A 65 11.94 -22.62 13.89
C LYS A 65 12.67 -22.47 12.57
N HIS A 66 11.93 -22.57 11.48
CA HIS A 66 12.43 -22.28 10.14
C HIS A 66 12.01 -20.87 9.75
N THR A 67 12.97 -20.06 9.29
CA THR A 67 12.69 -18.69 8.84
C THR A 67 13.08 -18.55 7.38
N PHE A 68 12.15 -18.05 6.57
CA PHE A 68 12.33 -17.81 5.14
C PHE A 68 12.13 -16.33 4.82
N THR A 69 12.92 -15.83 3.87
CA THR A 69 12.86 -14.45 3.39
C THR A 69 12.93 -14.45 1.87
N PHE A 70 12.19 -13.53 1.26
CA PHE A 70 12.08 -13.40 -0.18
C PHE A 70 12.48 -11.97 -0.55
N PRO A 71 13.73 -11.71 -0.98
CA PRO A 71 14.22 -10.37 -1.27
C PRO A 71 13.34 -9.57 -2.25
N GLU A 72 12.72 -10.25 -3.20
CA GLU A 72 11.78 -9.72 -4.20
C GLU A 72 10.46 -9.19 -3.57
N THR A 73 10.19 -9.56 -2.32
CA THR A 73 9.00 -9.09 -1.58
C THR A 73 9.26 -7.85 -0.71
N GLN A 74 10.45 -7.25 -0.82
CA GLN A 74 10.76 -6.00 -0.15
C GLN A 74 9.88 -4.85 -0.68
N PHE A 75 9.46 -3.95 0.21
CA PHE A 75 8.67 -2.79 -0.15
C PHE A 75 8.96 -1.60 0.78
N ILE A 76 8.53 -0.41 0.36
CA ILE A 76 8.51 0.78 1.22
C ILE A 76 7.06 1.04 1.60
N ALA A 77 6.77 1.14 2.90
CA ALA A 77 5.43 1.50 3.36
C ALA A 77 5.16 2.98 3.04
N VAL A 78 4.01 3.28 2.42
CA VAL A 78 3.63 4.65 2.04
C VAL A 78 2.15 4.89 2.35
N THR A 79 1.79 6.14 2.59
CA THR A 79 0.38 6.56 2.75
C THR A 79 -0.29 6.90 1.42
N ALA A 80 0.52 7.18 0.39
CA ALA A 80 0.09 7.37 -0.99
C ALA A 80 1.23 6.95 -1.93
N TYR A 81 0.88 6.37 -3.09
CA TYR A 81 1.88 6.02 -4.11
C TYR A 81 2.63 7.27 -4.57
N GLN A 82 3.96 7.15 -4.69
CA GLN A 82 4.83 8.22 -5.17
C GLN A 82 5.27 7.97 -6.61
N ASN A 83 5.54 6.70 -6.96
CA ASN A 83 5.94 6.30 -8.31
C ASN A 83 4.69 5.92 -9.12
N THR A 84 4.47 6.62 -10.24
CA THR A 84 3.34 6.41 -11.15
C THR A 84 3.36 5.04 -11.81
N ASP A 85 4.54 4.48 -12.12
CA ASP A 85 4.68 3.15 -12.72
C ASP A 85 4.18 2.07 -11.76
N VAL A 86 4.45 2.24 -10.46
CA VAL A 86 3.91 1.35 -9.42
C VAL A 86 2.39 1.48 -9.35
N THR A 87 1.85 2.70 -9.45
CA THR A 87 0.40 2.92 -9.48
C THR A 87 -0.24 2.21 -10.67
N HIS A 88 0.29 2.37 -11.88
CA HIS A 88 -0.20 1.69 -13.09
C HIS A 88 -0.10 0.16 -12.95
N LEU A 89 1.06 -0.35 -12.52
CA LEU A 89 1.25 -1.77 -12.26
C LEU A 89 0.19 -2.32 -11.28
N LYS A 90 -0.14 -1.55 -10.23
CA LYS A 90 -1.18 -1.95 -9.26
C LYS A 90 -2.59 -1.90 -9.84
N ILE A 91 -2.92 -0.92 -10.68
CA ILE A 91 -4.21 -0.84 -11.38
C ILE A 91 -4.40 -2.06 -12.28
N ASP A 92 -3.38 -2.42 -13.07
CA ASP A 92 -3.44 -3.50 -14.05
C ASP A 92 -3.55 -4.89 -13.39
N ASN A 93 -2.90 -5.07 -12.23
CA ASN A 93 -2.77 -6.40 -11.61
C ASN A 93 -3.73 -6.64 -10.43
N ASN A 94 -4.28 -5.59 -9.79
CA ASN A 94 -5.21 -5.76 -8.67
C ASN A 94 -6.67 -5.87 -9.17
N PRO A 95 -7.38 -6.99 -8.93
CA PRO A 95 -8.78 -7.14 -9.36
C PRO A 95 -9.73 -6.07 -8.79
N PHE A 96 -9.44 -5.55 -7.60
CA PHE A 96 -10.26 -4.51 -6.96
C PHE A 96 -10.05 -3.11 -7.56
N ALA A 97 -9.06 -2.93 -8.45
CA ALA A 97 -8.76 -1.67 -9.11
C ALA A 97 -9.27 -1.60 -10.56
N LYS A 98 -10.08 -2.57 -11.01
CA LYS A 98 -10.53 -2.67 -12.42
C LYS A 98 -11.17 -1.37 -12.95
N GLY A 99 -11.94 -0.65 -12.13
CA GLY A 99 -12.62 0.59 -12.56
C GLY A 99 -11.69 1.74 -12.94
N PHE A 100 -10.39 1.66 -12.62
CA PHE A 100 -9.39 2.65 -13.02
C PHE A 100 -8.70 2.32 -14.35
N ARG A 101 -8.95 1.14 -14.94
CA ARG A 101 -8.33 0.69 -16.20
C ARG A 101 -8.95 1.33 -17.42
N ASP A 102 -10.28 1.47 -17.43
CA ASP A 102 -11.02 1.93 -18.63
C ASP A 102 -10.83 3.44 -18.91
N SER A 103 -10.32 4.20 -17.94
CA SER A 103 -10.04 5.63 -18.07
C SER A 103 -8.78 5.95 -18.89
N SER A 104 -7.89 4.98 -19.13
CA SER A 104 -6.68 5.21 -19.93
C SER A 104 -6.90 5.05 -21.44
N ASP A 105 -7.92 4.28 -21.87
CA ASP A 105 -8.13 3.93 -23.29
C ASP A 105 -8.94 4.97 -24.08
N ASN A 106 -9.69 5.85 -23.40
CA ASN A 106 -10.58 6.82 -24.04
C ASN A 106 -9.91 8.13 -24.52
N ARG A 107 -8.57 8.18 -24.66
CA ARG A 107 -7.84 9.41 -25.04
C ARG A 107 -7.26 9.44 -26.45
N ASN A 108 -7.44 8.41 -27.28
CA ASN A 108 -6.82 8.35 -28.61
C ASN A 108 -7.77 8.31 -29.83
N THR A 109 -9.07 8.52 -29.68
CA THR A 109 -10.03 8.37 -30.80
C THR A 109 -10.83 9.61 -31.20
N TYR A 110 -10.48 10.82 -30.74
CA TYR A 110 -11.20 12.03 -31.16
C TYR A 110 -10.28 13.23 -31.51
N HIS A 111 -9.51 13.11 -32.60
CA HIS A 111 -9.27 14.27 -33.47
C HIS A 111 -8.82 13.90 -34.90
N SER A 112 -9.62 13.10 -35.59
CA SER A 112 -9.57 13.05 -37.05
C SER A 112 -10.97 13.15 -37.63
N TYR A 113 -11.52 14.36 -37.72
CA TYR A 113 -12.41 14.78 -38.80
C TYR A 113 -12.38 16.31 -38.92
N SER A 114 -11.77 16.75 -40.01
CA SER A 114 -11.91 18.09 -40.60
C SER A 114 -13.37 18.38 -40.96
N TYR A 115 -13.91 19.53 -40.54
CA TYR A 115 -14.79 20.41 -41.33
C TYR A 115 -14.77 21.81 -40.68
N GLY A 116 -14.42 22.83 -41.46
CA GLY A 116 -14.05 24.16 -40.97
C GLY A 116 -15.21 25.10 -40.61
N SER A 117 -14.87 26.16 -39.85
CA SER A 117 -15.40 27.54 -39.86
C SER A 117 -14.69 28.36 -38.74
N PRO A 118 -14.82 29.70 -38.70
CA PRO A 118 -13.81 30.68 -39.07
C PRO A 118 -12.96 31.20 -37.89
N SER A 119 -11.87 31.89 -38.24
CA SER A 119 -10.95 32.60 -37.34
C SER A 119 -11.65 33.55 -36.35
N SER A 120 -11.44 33.34 -35.05
CA SER A 120 -11.71 34.32 -33.99
C SER A 120 -10.44 35.11 -33.67
N PRO A 121 -10.47 36.46 -33.59
CA PRO A 121 -9.28 37.31 -33.56
C PRO A 121 -8.69 37.55 -32.15
N TYR A 122 -8.98 36.72 -31.16
CA TYR A 122 -8.47 36.90 -29.80
C TYR A 122 -7.62 35.70 -29.36
N GLY A 123 -6.31 35.86 -29.54
CA GLY A 123 -5.32 34.99 -28.93
C GLY A 123 -5.15 35.31 -27.46
N THR A 124 -5.70 34.45 -26.60
CA THR A 124 -5.18 34.19 -25.26
C THR A 124 -5.16 32.68 -25.11
N GLY A 125 -4.01 32.06 -25.42
CA GLY A 125 -3.78 30.67 -25.08
C GLY A 125 -3.76 30.53 -23.56
N ASN A 126 -4.62 29.65 -23.05
CA ASN A 126 -4.40 28.84 -21.85
C ASN A 126 -5.47 27.75 -21.84
N THR A 127 -5.15 26.68 -22.57
CA THR A 127 -5.88 25.41 -22.55
C THR A 127 -5.70 24.80 -21.17
N THR A 128 -6.78 24.68 -20.40
CA THR A 128 -6.85 23.91 -19.15
C THR A 128 -6.58 22.43 -19.45
N THR A 129 -5.29 22.10 -19.50
CA THR A 129 -4.75 20.78 -19.81
C THR A 129 -4.01 20.33 -18.55
N LEU A 130 -4.57 19.33 -17.86
CA LEU A 130 -3.93 18.58 -16.77
C LEU A 130 -3.51 19.37 -15.50
N ASP A 131 -4.49 19.83 -14.71
CA ASP A 131 -4.32 19.98 -13.25
C ASP A 131 -4.84 18.75 -12.46
N TYR A 132 -5.19 17.66 -13.14
CA TYR A 132 -5.78 16.48 -12.53
C TYR A 132 -4.80 15.30 -12.53
N TYR A 133 -3.70 15.43 -11.79
CA TYR A 133 -2.98 14.34 -11.09
C TYR A 133 -1.93 14.97 -10.16
N GLY A 134 -2.39 15.49 -9.02
CA GLY A 134 -1.62 15.55 -7.77
C GLY A 134 -0.20 16.13 -7.82
N ASN A 135 -0.06 17.40 -8.19
CA ASN A 135 1.05 18.24 -7.74
C ASN A 135 0.49 19.31 -6.79
N THR A 136 0.54 19.07 -5.48
CA THR A 136 0.74 20.18 -4.53
C THR A 136 2.21 20.19 -4.20
N ALA A 137 2.90 21.10 -4.89
CA ALA A 137 4.24 21.54 -4.61
C ALA A 137 4.41 21.90 -3.12
N TYR A 138 5.55 21.51 -2.57
CA TYR A 138 6.37 22.26 -1.62
C TYR A 138 5.70 23.44 -0.88
N GLU A 139 5.27 23.22 0.36
CA GLU A 139 5.19 24.30 1.35
C GLU A 139 6.46 24.29 2.21
N HIS A 140 7.36 25.21 1.89
CA HIS A 140 8.61 25.47 2.60
C HIS A 140 8.36 26.49 3.74
N HIS A 141 8.26 25.99 4.99
CA HIS A 141 8.49 26.67 6.30
C HIS A 141 7.55 27.85 6.69
N GLN A 142 7.00 27.92 7.92
CA GLN A 142 7.68 28.32 9.18
C GLN A 142 6.91 27.86 10.47
N PRO A 143 7.58 27.80 11.65
CA PRO A 143 7.07 27.16 12.86
C PRO A 143 6.34 28.09 13.87
N TYR A 144 5.66 27.43 14.82
CA TYR A 144 5.06 27.88 16.10
C TYR A 144 3.87 28.85 16.08
N LYS A 145 2.74 28.39 16.66
CA LYS A 145 2.12 29.02 17.85
C LYS A 145 1.50 27.97 18.79
N LYS A 146 2.10 27.80 19.98
CA LYS A 146 1.47 27.19 21.16
C LYS A 146 0.23 28.02 21.53
N LYS A 147 -0.95 27.41 21.61
CA LYS A 147 -2.06 27.96 22.40
C LYS A 147 -1.99 27.35 23.80
N ARG A 148 -1.67 28.18 24.78
CA ARG A 148 -1.98 27.92 26.20
C ARG A 148 -3.50 28.01 26.33
N HIS A 149 -4.11 27.12 27.11
CA HIS A 149 -5.39 27.37 27.75
C HIS A 149 -5.22 27.11 29.24
N ASN A 150 -5.80 28.03 30.01
CA ASN A 150 -5.84 28.10 31.47
C ASN A 150 -6.57 26.90 32.07
#